data_AF-A0A6S6ZP09-F1
#
_entry.id   AF-A0A6S6ZP09-F1
#
_cell.length_a   1.000
_cell.length_b   1.000
_cell.length_c   1.000
_cell.angle_alpha   90.00
_cell.angle_beta   90.00
_cell.angle_gamma   90.00
#
_symmetry.space_group_name_H-M   'P 1'
#
loop_
_entity.id
_entity.type
_entity.pdbx_description
1 polymer ?
#
loop_
_entity_poly.entity_id
_entity_poly.type
_entity_poly.pdbx_seq_one_letter_code
_entity_poly.pdbx_strand_id
1 'polypeptide(L)'
;MHKATYADPRIDLNQPMREQTMQKIEGAAFQMAHDKGQSHFQDLHLHDCTFDNCSLSMVKIPARMSRVQHVHLSGCRAVNSMIMPCVFEDVVVQDLTTNPILLVWASFFRRVKLVGKIGKINLNLTPEAFCQDASRLAQFDAARAAFYADTDWALDISDAKLLGLRCEGVPLHLIKRDPQTQVILDKRGRYPGHQALDKRFAQAFPVADSVLRGFDESDRPAMLMAASLAAPKKRRDEELGAIAELRTLGFLEDA
;
A
#
# COMPACT_ATOMS: atom_id res chain seq x y z
N MET A 1 21.33 -13.32 55.58
CA MET A 1 22.26 -12.25 55.16
C MET A 1 23.38 -12.91 54.35
N HIS A 2 23.20 -13.18 53.05
CA HIS A 2 23.57 -12.32 51.90
C HIS A 2 25.03 -11.79 51.93
N LYS A 3 25.87 -12.35 51.06
CA LYS A 3 26.52 -11.62 49.95
C LYS A 3 27.22 -12.61 49.00
N ALA A 4 26.60 -12.88 47.86
CA ALA A 4 27.25 -13.40 46.67
C ALA A 4 27.69 -12.21 45.81
N THR A 5 28.97 -12.13 45.50
CA THR A 5 29.55 -11.16 44.57
C THR A 5 29.18 -11.55 43.15
N TYR A 6 28.29 -10.78 42.53
CA TYR A 6 28.01 -10.84 41.09
C TYR A 6 29.20 -10.27 40.32
N ALA A 7 29.81 -11.10 39.48
CA ALA A 7 30.70 -10.63 38.43
C ALA A 7 29.86 -9.98 37.33
N ASP A 8 30.18 -8.72 37.06
CA ASP A 8 29.67 -7.89 35.97
C ASP A 8 30.06 -8.48 34.59
N PRO A 9 29.10 -8.94 33.76
CA PRO A 9 29.37 -9.23 32.37
C PRO A 9 29.31 -7.91 31.61
N ARG A 10 30.46 -7.26 31.50
CA ARG A 10 30.66 -6.12 30.60
C ARG A 10 30.17 -6.52 29.21
N ILE A 11 29.17 -5.79 28.73
CA ILE A 11 28.71 -5.81 27.35
C ILE A 11 29.93 -5.47 26.49
N ASP A 12 30.38 -6.43 25.69
CA ASP A 12 31.41 -6.22 24.69
C ASP A 12 30.80 -5.39 23.55
N LEU A 13 31.04 -4.07 23.60
CA LEU A 13 30.58 -3.09 22.59
C LEU A 13 31.27 -3.26 21.22
N ASN A 14 32.16 -4.26 21.08
CA ASN A 14 32.86 -4.58 19.83
C ASN A 14 32.45 -5.92 19.21
N GLN A 15 31.38 -6.57 19.66
CA GLN A 15 30.75 -7.60 18.84
C GLN A 15 30.08 -6.93 17.63
N PRO A 16 30.44 -7.27 16.38
CA PRO A 16 29.63 -6.87 15.25
C PRO A 16 28.21 -7.36 15.52
N MET A 17 27.23 -6.45 15.49
CA MET A 17 25.81 -6.80 15.40
C MET A 17 25.73 -7.92 14.36
N ARG A 18 25.35 -9.12 14.79
CA ARG A 18 25.10 -10.22 13.88
C ARG A 18 24.16 -9.66 12.82
N GLU A 19 24.62 -9.57 11.57
CA GLU A 19 23.73 -9.43 10.42
C GLU A 19 22.70 -10.55 10.58
N GLN A 20 21.49 -10.21 11.02
CA GLN A 20 20.39 -11.15 11.03
C GLN A 20 20.18 -11.53 9.57
N THR A 21 20.64 -12.74 9.23
CA THR A 21 20.61 -13.23 7.87
C THR A 21 19.14 -13.51 7.54
N MET A 22 18.53 -12.65 6.71
CA MET A 22 17.17 -12.88 6.22
C MET A 22 17.07 -14.27 5.60
N GLN A 23 16.04 -15.02 5.98
CA GLN A 23 15.77 -16.32 5.38
C GLN A 23 15.31 -16.11 3.93
N LYS A 24 16.06 -16.69 2.99
CA LYS A 24 15.71 -16.63 1.56
C LYS A 24 14.81 -17.80 1.17
N ILE A 25 13.73 -17.50 0.44
CA ILE A 25 12.82 -18.48 -0.17
C ILE A 25 12.75 -18.14 -1.67
N GLU A 26 13.19 -19.07 -2.52
CA GLU A 26 13.28 -18.85 -3.97
C GLU A 26 12.42 -19.83 -4.76
N GLY A 27 11.73 -19.33 -5.79
CA GLY A 27 11.00 -20.16 -6.76
C GLY A 27 9.85 -20.97 -6.19
N ALA A 28 9.43 -20.70 -4.95
CA ALA A 28 8.40 -21.47 -4.27
C ALA A 28 7.00 -21.15 -4.82
N ALA A 29 6.16 -22.18 -4.93
CA ALA A 29 4.75 -22.03 -5.25
C ALA A 29 3.90 -22.32 -4.01
N PHE A 30 3.17 -21.32 -3.55
CA PHE A 30 2.17 -21.43 -2.50
C PHE A 30 0.79 -21.50 -3.15
N GLN A 31 0.07 -22.59 -2.92
CA GLN A 31 -1.25 -22.82 -3.50
C GLN A 31 -2.26 -23.05 -2.39
N MET A 32 -3.39 -22.33 -2.44
CA MET A 32 -4.47 -22.46 -1.46
C MET A 32 -4.00 -22.33 0.00
N ALA A 33 -2.99 -21.51 0.23
CA ALA A 33 -2.45 -21.24 1.56
C ALA A 33 -3.26 -20.12 2.22
N HIS A 34 -3.85 -20.42 3.39
CA HIS A 34 -4.75 -19.51 4.08
C HIS A 34 -4.29 -19.28 5.53
N ASP A 35 -3.71 -18.11 5.77
CA ASP A 35 -3.37 -17.64 7.11
C ASP A 35 -4.63 -17.18 7.86
N LYS A 36 -4.86 -17.71 9.07
CA LYS A 36 -6.05 -17.46 9.90
C LYS A 36 -5.88 -16.31 10.90
N GLY A 37 -4.78 -15.56 10.80
CA GLY A 37 -4.46 -14.45 11.69
C GLY A 37 -3.44 -14.82 12.76
N GLN A 38 -2.89 -13.80 13.43
CA GLN A 38 -1.87 -13.89 14.49
C GLN A 38 -0.54 -14.53 14.05
N SER A 39 -0.35 -14.74 12.75
CA SER A 39 0.94 -15.16 12.21
C SER A 39 1.91 -13.98 12.20
N HIS A 40 3.19 -14.26 12.36
CA HIS A 40 4.27 -13.29 12.23
C HIS A 40 5.26 -13.79 11.18
N PHE A 41 5.26 -13.13 10.03
CA PHE A 41 6.22 -13.38 8.95
C PHE A 41 7.31 -12.34 9.07
N GLN A 42 8.54 -12.75 9.41
CA GLN A 42 9.63 -11.80 9.63
C GLN A 42 10.96 -12.27 9.09
N ASP A 43 11.80 -11.29 8.72
CA ASP A 43 13.17 -11.50 8.27
C ASP A 43 13.23 -12.44 7.05
N LEU A 44 12.35 -12.21 6.08
CA LEU A 44 12.19 -13.05 4.88
C LEU A 44 12.60 -12.30 3.60
N HIS A 45 13.30 -12.99 2.71
CA HIS A 45 13.44 -12.58 1.31
C HIS A 45 12.78 -13.62 0.41
N LEU A 46 11.63 -13.27 -0.17
CA LEU A 46 10.94 -14.10 -1.15
C LEU A 46 11.31 -13.63 -2.55
N HIS A 47 11.85 -14.55 -3.36
CA HIS A 47 12.30 -14.27 -4.71
C HIS A 47 11.68 -15.23 -5.71
N ASP A 48 11.09 -14.71 -6.78
CA ASP A 48 10.44 -15.49 -7.85
C ASP A 48 9.38 -16.48 -7.33
N CYS A 49 8.75 -16.16 -6.20
CA CYS A 49 7.68 -16.99 -5.62
C CYS A 49 6.32 -16.70 -6.26
N THR A 50 5.46 -17.71 -6.33
CA THR A 50 4.07 -17.57 -6.75
C THR A 50 3.12 -17.87 -5.60
N PHE A 51 2.17 -16.97 -5.38
CA PHE A 51 1.02 -17.16 -4.50
C PHE A 51 -0.22 -17.32 -5.37
N ASP A 52 -0.82 -18.51 -5.36
CA ASP A 52 -2.01 -18.81 -6.14
C ASP A 52 -3.16 -19.21 -5.23
N ASN A 53 -4.28 -18.49 -5.35
CA ASN A 53 -5.48 -18.67 -4.54
C ASN A 53 -5.21 -18.61 -3.03
N CYS A 54 -4.29 -17.73 -2.61
CA CYS A 54 -3.86 -17.60 -1.22
C CYS A 54 -4.61 -16.48 -0.49
N SER A 55 -4.67 -16.56 0.84
CA SER A 55 -5.24 -15.50 1.67
C SER A 55 -4.36 -15.22 2.88
N LEU A 56 -3.99 -13.96 3.08
CA LEU A 56 -3.21 -13.51 4.23
C LEU A 56 -4.12 -12.88 5.28
N SER A 57 -3.94 -13.26 6.56
CA SER A 57 -4.59 -12.67 7.72
C SER A 57 -6.13 -12.65 7.69
N MET A 58 -6.76 -13.83 7.61
CA MET A 58 -8.22 -13.97 7.51
C MET A 58 -8.98 -13.67 8.82
N VAL A 59 -8.90 -12.43 9.30
CA VAL A 59 -9.49 -12.00 10.58
C VAL A 59 -10.52 -10.89 10.40
N LYS A 60 -11.37 -10.74 11.42
CA LYS A 60 -12.43 -9.71 11.47
C LYS A 60 -12.25 -8.71 12.61
N ILE A 61 -11.12 -8.76 13.32
CA ILE A 61 -10.78 -7.82 14.40
C ILE A 61 -9.30 -7.42 14.32
N PRO A 62 -8.95 -6.16 14.60
CA PRO A 62 -7.57 -5.67 14.48
C PRO A 62 -6.57 -6.42 15.38
N ALA A 63 -6.97 -6.78 16.60
CA ALA A 63 -6.10 -7.45 17.57
C ALA A 63 -5.58 -8.84 17.14
N ARG A 64 -6.14 -9.40 16.05
CA ARG A 64 -5.73 -10.70 15.50
C ARG A 64 -5.04 -10.60 14.15
N MET A 65 -4.77 -9.39 13.66
CA MET A 65 -4.08 -9.21 12.38
C MET A 65 -2.71 -9.90 12.44
N SER A 66 -2.38 -10.65 11.40
CA SER A 66 -1.02 -11.12 11.17
C SER A 66 -0.11 -9.94 10.84
N ARG A 67 1.18 -10.10 11.12
CA ARG A 67 2.21 -9.11 10.86
C ARG A 67 3.23 -9.62 9.85
N VAL A 68 3.63 -8.75 8.93
CA VAL A 68 4.72 -8.96 7.97
C VAL A 68 5.77 -7.89 8.24
N GLN A 69 6.96 -8.28 8.68
CA GLN A 69 7.98 -7.36 9.17
C GLN A 69 9.37 -7.67 8.61
N HIS A 70 10.12 -6.65 8.14
CA HIS A 70 11.46 -6.86 7.54
C HIS A 70 11.42 -7.91 6.42
N VAL A 71 10.49 -7.72 5.47
CA VAL A 71 10.30 -8.67 4.37
C VAL A 71 10.59 -7.99 3.04
N HIS A 72 11.38 -8.66 2.20
CA HIS A 72 11.58 -8.29 0.81
C HIS A 72 10.90 -9.32 -0.11
N LEU A 73 10.00 -8.86 -0.97
CA LEU A 73 9.45 -9.65 -2.08
C LEU A 73 10.03 -9.12 -3.40
N SER A 74 10.56 -9.99 -4.25
CA SER A 74 11.16 -9.59 -5.53
C SER A 74 10.81 -10.57 -6.64
N GLY A 75 10.29 -10.08 -7.78
CA GLY A 75 9.92 -10.94 -8.91
C GLY A 75 8.72 -11.86 -8.64
N CYS A 76 8.03 -11.66 -7.52
CA CYS A 76 6.93 -12.53 -7.09
C CYS A 76 5.65 -12.32 -7.92
N ARG A 77 4.75 -13.29 -7.83
CA ARG A 77 3.43 -13.26 -8.46
C ARG A 77 2.32 -13.56 -7.46
N ALA A 78 1.26 -12.75 -7.46
CA ALA A 78 0.01 -13.02 -6.76
C ALA A 78 -1.12 -13.27 -7.77
N VAL A 79 -1.65 -14.50 -7.80
CA VAL A 79 -2.75 -14.94 -8.66
C VAL A 79 -3.96 -15.27 -7.79
N ASN A 80 -5.13 -14.71 -8.12
CA ASN A 80 -6.40 -14.96 -7.42
C ASN A 80 -6.28 -14.89 -5.89
N SER A 81 -5.38 -14.04 -5.40
CA SER A 81 -5.01 -13.97 -4.00
C SER A 81 -5.49 -12.66 -3.40
N MET A 82 -5.69 -12.66 -2.08
CA MET A 82 -6.14 -11.49 -1.35
C MET A 82 -5.43 -11.35 -0.02
N ILE A 83 -5.28 -10.11 0.41
CA ILE A 83 -4.78 -9.76 1.74
C ILE A 83 -5.97 -9.19 2.52
N MET A 84 -6.34 -9.89 3.58
CA MET A 84 -7.32 -9.42 4.57
C MET A 84 -6.57 -8.52 5.59
N PRO A 85 -7.16 -8.08 6.71
CA PRO A 85 -6.51 -7.08 7.56
C PRO A 85 -5.16 -7.57 8.07
N CYS A 86 -4.07 -6.95 7.63
CA CYS A 86 -2.70 -7.31 7.95
C CYS A 86 -1.87 -6.05 8.23
N VAL A 87 -0.87 -6.17 9.10
CA VAL A 87 0.09 -5.09 9.36
C VAL A 87 1.38 -5.38 8.62
N PHE A 88 1.83 -4.42 7.81
CA PHE A 88 3.09 -4.45 7.08
C PHE A 88 4.04 -3.39 7.64
N GLU A 89 5.23 -3.81 8.07
CA GLU A 89 6.25 -2.93 8.64
C GLU A 89 7.62 -3.22 8.01
N ASP A 90 8.29 -2.22 7.46
CA ASP A 90 9.62 -2.40 6.86
C ASP A 90 9.62 -3.45 5.74
N VAL A 91 8.72 -3.28 4.77
CA VAL A 91 8.51 -4.22 3.67
C VAL A 91 8.89 -3.59 2.34
N VAL A 92 9.68 -4.29 1.54
CA VAL A 92 9.97 -3.92 0.15
C VAL A 92 9.28 -4.91 -0.78
N VAL A 93 8.51 -4.38 -1.73
CA VAL A 93 7.88 -5.17 -2.80
C VAL A 93 8.42 -4.66 -4.13
N GLN A 94 9.23 -5.50 -4.76
CA GLN A 94 9.86 -5.22 -6.04
C GLN A 94 9.29 -6.14 -7.12
N ASP A 95 8.89 -5.55 -8.24
CA ASP A 95 8.49 -6.28 -9.46
C ASP A 95 7.38 -7.34 -9.23
N LEU A 96 6.34 -6.97 -8.48
CA LEU A 96 5.20 -7.83 -8.17
C LEU A 96 4.22 -7.91 -9.35
N THR A 97 4.03 -9.11 -9.90
CA THR A 97 2.95 -9.38 -10.87
C THR A 97 1.65 -9.75 -10.13
N THR A 98 0.52 -9.23 -10.58
CA THR A 98 -0.81 -9.60 -10.06
C THR A 98 -1.72 -10.11 -11.18
N ASN A 99 -2.58 -11.08 -10.89
CA ASN A 99 -3.63 -11.50 -11.81
C ASN A 99 -4.92 -11.94 -11.08
N PRO A 100 -6.10 -11.35 -11.37
CA PRO A 100 -6.31 -10.13 -12.17
C PRO A 100 -5.96 -8.84 -11.40
N ILE A 101 -6.18 -8.82 -10.08
CA ILE A 101 -5.91 -7.71 -9.17
C ILE A 101 -5.66 -8.27 -7.77
N LEU A 102 -4.70 -7.69 -7.03
CA LEU A 102 -4.52 -8.00 -5.61
C LEU A 102 -5.41 -7.09 -4.78
N LEU A 103 -6.40 -7.67 -4.11
CA LEU A 103 -7.26 -6.95 -3.18
C LEU A 103 -6.62 -6.97 -1.78
N VAL A 104 -6.44 -5.78 -1.22
CA VAL A 104 -5.90 -5.59 0.13
C VAL A 104 -6.94 -4.87 0.95
N TRP A 105 -7.35 -5.46 2.08
CA TRP A 105 -8.48 -4.98 2.87
C TRP A 105 -8.01 -4.54 4.25
N ALA A 106 -8.34 -3.31 4.64
CA ALA A 106 -8.13 -2.75 5.98
C ALA A 106 -6.76 -3.06 6.59
N SER A 107 -5.71 -3.00 5.75
CA SER A 107 -4.33 -3.28 6.14
C SER A 107 -3.62 -1.99 6.55
N PHE A 108 -2.63 -2.12 7.43
CA PHE A 108 -1.85 -1.00 7.95
C PHE A 108 -0.43 -1.08 7.41
N PHE A 109 0.15 0.06 7.06
CA PHE A 109 1.46 0.13 6.40
C PHE A 109 2.37 1.09 7.14
N ARG A 110 3.56 0.64 7.50
CA ARG A 110 4.63 1.49 8.02
C ARG A 110 5.89 1.15 7.27
N ARG A 111 6.50 2.15 6.64
CA ARG A 111 7.72 1.98 5.87
C ARG A 111 7.65 0.88 4.80
N VAL A 112 6.56 0.84 4.04
CA VAL A 112 6.35 -0.12 2.95
C VAL A 112 6.70 0.53 1.62
N LYS A 113 7.63 -0.05 0.85
CA LYS A 113 8.07 0.49 -0.44
C LYS A 113 7.68 -0.41 -1.60
N LEU A 114 7.08 0.17 -2.62
CA LEU A 114 6.79 -0.49 -3.90
C LEU A 114 7.79 0.01 -4.96
N VAL A 115 8.46 -0.92 -5.64
CA VAL A 115 9.54 -0.61 -6.59
C VAL A 115 9.38 -1.39 -7.89
N GLY A 116 9.66 -0.75 -9.02
CA GLY A 116 9.66 -1.43 -10.31
C GLY A 116 8.25 -1.69 -10.82
N LYS A 117 8.04 -2.75 -11.61
CA LYS A 117 6.73 -3.03 -12.21
C LYS A 117 5.78 -3.67 -11.21
N ILE A 118 4.74 -2.94 -10.83
CA ILE A 118 3.75 -3.43 -9.86
C ILE A 118 2.41 -3.65 -10.55
N GLY A 119 1.84 -4.82 -10.36
CA GLY A 119 0.52 -5.19 -10.85
C GLY A 119 -0.62 -4.33 -10.29
N LYS A 120 -1.85 -4.67 -10.63
CA LYS A 120 -3.03 -3.96 -10.12
C LYS A 120 -3.20 -4.26 -8.64
N ILE A 121 -3.30 -3.21 -7.83
CA ILE A 121 -3.57 -3.29 -6.39
C ILE A 121 -4.77 -2.40 -6.05
N ASN A 122 -5.69 -2.92 -5.24
CA ASN A 122 -6.77 -2.13 -4.64
C ASN A 122 -6.65 -2.21 -3.12
N LEU A 123 -6.21 -1.12 -2.50
CA LEU A 123 -6.22 -0.93 -1.05
C LEU A 123 -7.60 -0.39 -0.66
N ASN A 124 -8.36 -1.20 0.05
CA ASN A 124 -9.69 -0.86 0.51
C ASN A 124 -9.62 -0.46 2.00
N LEU A 125 -10.24 0.67 2.34
CA LEU A 125 -10.27 1.22 3.69
C LEU A 125 -10.88 0.25 4.71
N THR A 126 -12.04 -0.30 4.37
CA THR A 126 -12.90 -1.06 5.27
C THR A 126 -12.98 -2.52 4.84
N PRO A 127 -13.12 -3.48 5.78
CA PRO A 127 -13.26 -4.90 5.50
C PRO A 127 -14.68 -5.29 5.01
N GLU A 128 -15.39 -4.41 4.30
CA GLU A 128 -16.83 -4.53 4.02
C GLU A 128 -17.21 -5.80 3.24
N ALA A 129 -16.31 -6.32 2.42
CA ALA A 129 -16.51 -7.58 1.70
C ALA A 129 -16.74 -8.79 2.65
N PHE A 130 -16.35 -8.71 3.92
CA PHE A 130 -16.46 -9.82 4.88
C PHE A 130 -16.86 -9.41 6.31
N CYS A 131 -17.04 -8.11 6.56
CA CYS A 131 -17.45 -7.55 7.85
C CYS A 131 -18.26 -6.26 7.68
N GLN A 132 -19.54 -6.30 8.07
CA GLN A 132 -20.45 -5.13 8.09
C GLN A 132 -20.84 -4.70 9.52
N ASP A 133 -20.28 -5.35 10.53
CA ASP A 133 -20.57 -5.06 11.94
C ASP A 133 -19.97 -3.71 12.35
N ALA A 134 -20.82 -2.75 12.71
CA ALA A 134 -20.41 -1.38 13.02
C ALA A 134 -19.41 -1.29 14.19
N SER A 135 -19.52 -2.16 15.19
CA SER A 135 -18.57 -2.19 16.32
C SER A 135 -17.19 -2.64 15.86
N ARG A 136 -17.11 -3.66 15.00
CA ARG A 136 -15.84 -4.10 14.40
C ARG A 136 -15.25 -3.05 13.47
N LEU A 137 -16.07 -2.37 12.68
CA LEU A 137 -15.61 -1.27 11.82
C LEU A 137 -15.00 -0.14 12.66
N ALA A 138 -15.67 0.28 13.74
CA ALA A 138 -15.14 1.26 14.68
C ALA A 138 -13.82 0.82 15.35
N GLN A 139 -13.66 -0.48 15.65
CA GLN A 139 -12.39 -1.02 16.15
C GLN A 139 -11.27 -0.89 15.12
N PHE A 140 -11.53 -1.17 13.84
CA PHE A 140 -10.55 -0.96 12.77
C PHE A 140 -10.17 0.51 12.64
N ASP A 141 -11.14 1.42 12.72
CA ASP A 141 -10.88 2.85 12.63
C ASP A 141 -10.01 3.35 13.79
N ALA A 142 -10.33 2.96 15.02
CA ALA A 142 -9.54 3.31 16.20
C ALA A 142 -8.12 2.73 16.13
N ALA A 143 -7.97 1.45 15.76
CA ALA A 143 -6.67 0.81 15.63
C ALA A 143 -5.82 1.44 14.52
N ARG A 144 -6.43 1.80 13.40
CA ARG A 144 -5.77 2.48 12.27
C ARG A 144 -5.30 3.88 12.66
N ALA A 145 -6.15 4.65 13.34
CA ALA A 145 -5.80 5.98 13.82
C ALA A 145 -4.61 5.92 14.80
N ALA A 146 -4.65 5.00 15.77
CA ALA A 146 -3.54 4.79 16.71
C ALA A 146 -2.25 4.36 15.99
N PHE A 147 -2.35 3.46 15.01
CA PHE A 147 -1.19 2.99 14.26
C PHE A 147 -0.50 4.12 13.48
N TYR A 148 -1.28 4.97 12.80
CA TYR A 148 -0.74 6.05 11.99
C TYR A 148 -0.31 7.28 12.78
N ALA A 149 -0.78 7.47 14.02
CA ALA A 149 -0.33 8.56 14.89
C ALA A 149 1.19 8.52 15.13
N ASP A 150 1.77 7.32 15.20
CA ASP A 150 3.21 7.10 15.45
C ASP A 150 3.98 6.69 14.17
N THR A 151 3.42 6.92 12.99
CA THR A 151 4.04 6.50 11.71
C THR A 151 4.71 7.68 11.01
N ASP A 152 6.00 7.53 10.71
CA ASP A 152 6.81 8.53 10.00
C ASP A 152 6.42 8.64 8.52
N TRP A 153 6.37 7.50 7.82
CA TRP A 153 5.77 7.37 6.51
C TRP A 153 5.23 5.94 6.34
N ALA A 154 4.12 5.83 5.63
CA ALA A 154 3.35 4.60 5.54
C ALA A 154 3.72 3.79 4.31
N LEU A 155 3.65 4.44 3.15
CA LEU A 155 3.79 3.82 1.84
C LEU A 155 4.68 4.70 0.96
N ASP A 156 5.65 4.10 0.30
CA ASP A 156 6.47 4.76 -0.71
C ASP A 156 6.21 4.10 -2.06
N ILE A 157 5.64 4.88 -2.96
CA ILE A 157 5.35 4.49 -4.35
C ILE A 157 6.16 5.30 -5.35
N SER A 158 7.12 6.12 -4.91
CA SER A 158 7.88 7.02 -5.78
C SER A 158 8.61 6.31 -6.92
N ASP A 159 9.13 5.10 -6.67
CA ASP A 159 9.83 4.28 -7.67
C ASP A 159 8.94 3.22 -8.35
N ALA A 160 7.62 3.25 -8.11
CA ALA A 160 6.69 2.26 -8.62
C ALA A 160 6.20 2.58 -10.04
N LYS A 161 6.37 1.63 -10.95
CA LYS A 161 5.72 1.60 -12.26
C LYS A 161 4.43 0.81 -12.16
N LEU A 162 3.37 1.49 -11.71
CA LEU A 162 2.06 0.88 -11.41
C LEU A 162 1.32 0.45 -12.69
N LEU A 163 0.64 -0.69 -12.65
CA LEU A 163 -0.36 -1.08 -13.66
C LEU A 163 -1.76 -0.52 -13.34
N GLY A 164 -2.00 -0.22 -12.06
CA GLY A 164 -3.17 0.45 -11.54
C GLY A 164 -3.19 0.37 -10.02
N LEU A 165 -3.53 1.48 -9.37
CA LEU A 165 -3.60 1.56 -7.92
C LEU A 165 -4.88 2.32 -7.52
N ARG A 166 -5.71 1.70 -6.70
CA ARG A 166 -6.68 2.41 -5.86
C ARG A 166 -6.16 2.36 -4.44
N CYS A 167 -6.02 3.52 -3.81
CA CYS A 167 -5.41 3.66 -2.50
C CYS A 167 -6.38 4.31 -1.52
N GLU A 168 -6.94 3.50 -0.63
CA GLU A 168 -7.75 3.95 0.50
C GLU A 168 -7.21 3.38 1.81
N GLY A 169 -7.41 4.10 2.91
CA GLY A 169 -6.95 3.67 4.25
C GLY A 169 -5.51 3.99 4.60
N VAL A 170 -4.73 4.54 3.68
CA VAL A 170 -3.43 5.15 3.99
C VAL A 170 -3.61 6.68 4.02
N PRO A 171 -3.26 7.37 5.13
CA PRO A 171 -3.27 8.83 5.16
C PRO A 171 -2.37 9.39 4.05
N LEU A 172 -2.91 10.23 3.17
CA LEU A 172 -2.20 10.64 1.94
C LEU A 172 -0.90 11.41 2.22
N HIS A 173 -0.81 12.13 3.33
CA HIS A 173 0.41 12.84 3.75
C HIS A 173 1.54 11.89 4.21
N LEU A 174 1.23 10.62 4.50
CA LEU A 174 2.21 9.58 4.83
C LEU A 174 2.66 8.79 3.59
N ILE A 175 2.23 9.19 2.38
CA ILE A 175 2.59 8.54 1.13
C ILE A 175 3.72 9.32 0.45
N LYS A 176 4.88 8.67 0.29
CA LYS A 176 5.95 9.18 -0.57
C LYS A 176 5.61 8.85 -2.02
N ARG A 177 5.77 9.84 -2.90
CA ARG A 177 5.24 9.82 -4.25
C ARG A 177 6.16 10.55 -5.22
N ASP A 178 6.15 10.12 -6.47
CA ASP A 178 6.73 10.88 -7.58
C ASP A 178 5.72 11.97 -8.00
N PRO A 179 6.01 13.26 -7.75
CA PRO A 179 5.05 14.33 -8.03
C PRO A 179 4.75 14.50 -9.52
N GLN A 180 5.56 13.93 -10.42
CA GLN A 180 5.31 14.00 -11.86
C GLN A 180 4.18 13.05 -12.28
N THR A 181 4.09 11.88 -11.64
CA THR A 181 3.21 10.78 -12.06
C THR A 181 2.17 10.39 -11.02
N GLN A 182 2.31 10.87 -9.78
CA GLN A 182 1.52 10.48 -8.62
C GLN A 182 1.16 11.74 -7.81
N VAL A 183 -0.10 12.17 -7.91
CA VAL A 183 -0.57 13.46 -7.43
C VAL A 183 -1.74 13.30 -6.47
N ILE A 184 -1.88 14.26 -5.56
CA ILE A 184 -3.02 14.34 -4.64
C ILE A 184 -3.93 15.45 -5.14
N LEU A 185 -5.22 15.12 -5.25
CA LEU A 185 -6.29 16.09 -5.44
C LEU A 185 -7.00 16.27 -4.10
N ASP A 186 -7.12 17.51 -3.64
CA ASP A 186 -7.82 17.86 -2.39
C ASP A 186 -8.93 18.88 -2.69
N LYS A 187 -10.17 18.51 -2.37
CA LYS A 187 -11.36 19.37 -2.52
C LYS A 187 -11.31 20.61 -1.61
N ARG A 188 -10.48 20.59 -0.58
CA ARG A 188 -10.23 21.71 0.33
C ARG A 188 -9.00 22.53 -0.08
N GLY A 189 -8.23 22.02 -1.03
CA GLY A 189 -7.03 22.66 -1.56
C GLY A 189 -7.32 23.38 -2.87
N ARG A 190 -6.40 23.25 -3.83
CA ARG A 190 -6.47 23.94 -5.14
C ARG A 190 -7.45 23.33 -6.14
N TYR A 191 -7.97 22.13 -5.88
CA TYR A 191 -8.86 21.44 -6.83
C TYR A 191 -10.31 21.94 -6.65
N PRO A 192 -10.88 22.68 -7.63
CA PRO A 192 -12.21 23.29 -7.50
C PRO A 192 -13.36 22.32 -7.83
N GLY A 193 -13.06 21.06 -8.15
CA GLY A 193 -14.02 20.09 -8.67
C GLY A 193 -14.01 19.96 -10.19
N HIS A 194 -14.55 18.86 -10.68
CA HIS A 194 -14.60 18.46 -12.09
C HIS A 194 -15.41 19.45 -12.94
N GLN A 195 -16.35 20.19 -12.35
CA GLN A 195 -17.17 21.17 -13.06
C GLN A 195 -16.34 22.34 -13.61
N ALA A 196 -15.13 22.56 -13.09
CA ALA A 196 -14.20 23.55 -13.61
C ALA A 196 -13.45 23.06 -14.88
N LEU A 197 -13.57 21.78 -15.23
CA LEU A 197 -12.97 21.20 -16.42
C LEU A 197 -13.91 21.38 -17.61
N ASP A 198 -13.37 21.84 -18.74
CA ASP A 198 -14.16 22.03 -19.94
C ASP A 198 -14.40 20.71 -20.70
N LYS A 199 -15.20 20.78 -21.77
CA LYS A 199 -15.48 19.63 -22.63
C LYS A 199 -14.23 19.07 -23.32
N ARG A 200 -13.17 19.85 -23.48
CA ARG A 200 -11.93 19.42 -24.14
C ARG A 200 -11.17 18.47 -23.23
N PHE A 201 -11.16 18.71 -21.92
CA PHE A 201 -10.60 17.78 -20.95
C PHE A 201 -11.27 16.39 -21.06
N ALA A 202 -12.61 16.37 -21.05
CA ALA A 202 -13.40 15.14 -21.17
C ALA A 202 -13.10 14.35 -22.45
N GLN A 203 -12.89 15.06 -23.56
CA GLN A 203 -12.58 14.47 -24.86
C GLN A 203 -11.15 13.93 -24.92
N ALA A 204 -10.18 14.64 -24.32
CA ALA A 204 -8.78 14.26 -24.32
C ALA A 204 -8.47 13.13 -23.32
N PHE A 205 -9.13 13.16 -22.16
CA PHE A 205 -8.83 12.29 -21.01
C PHE A 205 -10.09 11.64 -20.42
N PRO A 206 -10.85 10.86 -21.20
CA PRO A 206 -12.15 10.33 -20.77
C PRO A 206 -12.08 9.43 -19.53
N VAL A 207 -11.00 8.67 -19.34
CA VAL A 207 -10.82 7.83 -18.15
C VAL A 207 -10.57 8.69 -16.91
N ALA A 208 -9.67 9.68 -17.03
CA ALA A 208 -9.38 10.61 -15.95
C ALA A 208 -10.63 11.40 -15.55
N ASP A 209 -11.39 11.89 -16.52
CA ASP A 209 -12.65 12.59 -16.27
C ASP A 209 -13.64 11.72 -15.48
N SER A 210 -13.85 10.46 -15.91
CA SER A 210 -14.70 9.51 -15.16
C SER A 210 -14.26 9.33 -13.70
N VAL A 211 -12.95 9.23 -13.47
CA VAL A 211 -12.37 9.13 -12.12
C VAL A 211 -12.62 10.40 -11.29
N LEU A 212 -12.48 11.58 -11.89
CA LEU A 212 -12.71 12.87 -11.22
C LEU A 212 -14.19 13.09 -10.89
N ARG A 213 -15.11 12.72 -11.79
CA ARG A 213 -16.56 12.72 -11.51
C ARG A 213 -16.89 11.83 -10.30
N GLY A 214 -16.40 10.59 -10.29
CA GLY A 214 -16.60 9.68 -9.16
C GLY A 214 -15.93 10.17 -7.87
N PHE A 215 -14.81 10.89 -7.96
CA PHE A 215 -14.19 11.53 -6.81
C PHE A 215 -15.07 12.65 -6.24
N ASP A 216 -15.56 13.53 -7.09
CA ASP A 216 -16.44 14.63 -6.73
C ASP A 216 -17.74 14.17 -6.07
N GLU A 217 -18.34 13.10 -6.59
CA GLU A 217 -19.56 12.46 -6.04
C GLU A 217 -19.31 11.77 -4.69
N SER A 218 -18.07 11.42 -4.36
CA SER A 218 -17.74 10.75 -3.10
C SER A 218 -17.53 11.74 -1.94
N ASP A 219 -17.79 11.30 -0.71
CA ASP A 219 -17.55 12.10 0.50
C ASP A 219 -16.06 12.27 0.87
N ARG A 220 -15.15 11.70 0.07
CA ARG A 220 -13.71 11.75 0.32
C ARG A 220 -13.19 13.19 0.12
N PRO A 221 -12.43 13.76 1.08
CA PRO A 221 -11.91 15.12 0.95
C PRO A 221 -10.76 15.19 -0.06
N ALA A 222 -9.96 14.11 -0.16
CA ALA A 222 -8.80 14.05 -1.04
C ALA A 222 -8.66 12.64 -1.65
N MET A 223 -7.93 12.55 -2.77
CA MET A 223 -7.66 11.30 -3.49
C MET A 223 -6.24 11.30 -4.05
N LEU A 224 -5.60 10.13 -4.01
CA LEU A 224 -4.40 9.84 -4.79
C LEU A 224 -4.78 9.48 -6.23
N MET A 225 -4.24 10.22 -7.19
CA MET A 225 -4.30 9.89 -8.62
C MET A 225 -2.89 9.52 -9.09
N ALA A 226 -2.74 8.32 -9.65
CA ALA A 226 -1.45 7.82 -10.11
C ALA A 226 -1.54 7.32 -11.55
N ALA A 227 -0.59 7.73 -12.40
CA ALA A 227 -0.47 7.24 -13.75
C ALA A 227 0.02 5.78 -13.76
N SER A 228 -0.60 4.97 -14.61
CA SER A 228 -0.32 3.55 -14.76
C SER A 228 0.88 3.35 -15.69
N LEU A 229 2.08 3.63 -15.20
CA LEU A 229 3.32 3.59 -16.01
C LEU A 229 3.63 2.22 -16.63
N ALA A 230 3.14 1.12 -16.04
CA ALA A 230 3.26 -0.23 -16.58
C ALA A 230 2.08 -0.65 -17.50
N ALA A 231 1.08 0.21 -17.70
CA ALA A 231 -0.04 -0.04 -18.60
C ALA A 231 0.35 0.17 -20.08
N PRO A 232 -0.50 -0.31 -21.03
CA PRO A 232 -0.31 -0.02 -22.45
C PRO A 232 -0.21 1.49 -22.72
N LYS A 233 0.62 1.86 -23.72
CA LYS A 233 0.98 3.24 -24.04
C LYS A 233 -0.22 4.19 -24.08
N LYS A 234 -1.31 3.82 -24.75
CA LYS A 234 -2.52 4.65 -24.86
C LYS A 234 -3.05 5.10 -23.50
N ARG A 235 -3.23 4.17 -22.55
CA ARG A 235 -3.74 4.46 -21.21
C ARG A 235 -2.74 5.28 -20.40
N ARG A 236 -1.46 4.92 -20.47
CA ARG A 236 -0.39 5.64 -19.77
C ARG A 236 -0.30 7.09 -20.21
N ASP A 237 -0.29 7.34 -21.52
CA ASP A 237 -0.15 8.67 -22.09
C ASP A 237 -1.39 9.53 -21.78
N GLU A 238 -2.59 8.94 -21.76
CA GLU A 238 -3.82 9.60 -21.33
C GLU A 238 -3.77 10.03 -19.86
N GLU A 239 -3.41 9.12 -18.94
CA GLU A 239 -3.34 9.42 -17.51
C GLU A 239 -2.23 10.44 -17.18
N LEU A 240 -1.08 10.37 -17.86
CA LEU A 240 -0.01 11.38 -17.73
C LEU A 240 -0.44 12.74 -18.27
N GLY A 241 -1.12 12.77 -19.42
CA GLY A 241 -1.65 13.98 -20.02
C GLY A 241 -2.67 14.67 -19.11
N ALA A 242 -3.57 13.90 -18.49
CA ALA A 242 -4.53 14.43 -17.53
C ALA A 242 -3.85 15.08 -16.32
N ILE A 243 -2.82 14.42 -15.75
CA ILE A 243 -2.06 14.98 -14.62
C ILE A 243 -1.33 16.28 -15.03
N ALA A 244 -0.74 16.31 -16.22
CA ALA A 244 -0.09 17.51 -16.74
C ALA A 244 -1.07 18.67 -16.96
N GLU A 245 -2.28 18.38 -17.45
CA GLU A 245 -3.32 19.38 -17.64
C GLU A 245 -3.83 19.93 -16.31
N LEU A 246 -4.14 19.06 -15.34
CA LEU A 246 -4.52 19.47 -13.99
C LEU A 246 -3.45 20.35 -13.32
N ARG A 247 -2.17 20.07 -13.59
CA ARG A 247 -1.05 20.91 -13.12
C ARG A 247 -1.06 22.27 -13.81
N THR A 248 -1.26 22.30 -15.13
CA THR A 248 -1.31 23.55 -15.93
C THR A 248 -2.46 24.46 -15.47
N LEU A 249 -3.59 23.86 -15.10
CA LEU A 249 -4.75 24.55 -14.51
C LEU A 249 -4.52 25.00 -13.07
N GLY A 250 -3.42 24.60 -12.44
CA GLY A 250 -3.11 24.93 -11.05
C GLY A 250 -3.96 24.18 -10.02
N PHE A 251 -4.59 23.06 -10.40
CA PHE A 251 -5.50 22.30 -9.53
C PHE A 251 -4.77 21.35 -8.58
N LEU A 252 -3.46 21.19 -8.77
CA LEU A 252 -2.61 20.34 -7.95
C LEU A 252 -1.80 21.20 -6.98
N GLU A 253 -1.64 20.70 -5.75
CA GLU A 253 -0.65 21.25 -4.83
C GLU A 253 0.73 20.77 -5.28
N ASP A 254 1.64 21.71 -5.51
CA ASP A 254 3.04 21.40 -5.75
C ASP A 254 3.60 20.78 -4.46
N ALA A 255 4.30 19.64 -4.61
CA ALA A 255 4.92 18.92 -3.50
C ALA A 255 6.17 19.62 -3.00
#